data_AF-A0A844A3A0-F1
#
_entry.id   AF-A0A844A3A0-F1
#
_cell.length_a   1.000
_cell.length_b   1.000
_cell.length_c   1.000
_cell.angle_alpha   90.00
_cell.angle_beta   90.00
_cell.angle_gamma   90.00
#
_symmetry.space_group_name_H-M   'P 1'
#
loop_
_entity.id
_entity.type
_entity.pdbx_description
1 polymer ?
#
loop_
_entity_poly.entity_id
_entity_poly.type
_entity_poly.pdbx_seq_one_letter_code
_entity_poly.pdbx_strand_id
1 'polypeptide(L)'
;MTFSSRIRPIAASTLMAVAMVVSLVEPAFAQAAGIETVLQNIVDMLTGNIAKLLAVIAVIVICIAWMFGYMDLRRAGFWIIGIGGIFGATELVNTIVGS
;
A
#
# COMPACT_ATOMS: atom_id res chain seq x y z
N MET A 1 59.96 3.23 23.11
CA MET A 1 58.53 3.12 23.45
C MET A 1 57.84 4.38 22.92
N THR A 2 57.46 4.46 21.64
CA THR A 2 56.36 3.78 20.90
C THR A 2 55.12 4.69 20.76
N PHE A 3 55.07 5.37 19.61
CA PHE A 3 53.97 5.31 18.66
C PHE A 3 52.56 5.84 19.01
N SER A 4 52.33 6.47 20.17
CA SER A 4 50.95 6.79 20.59
C SER A 4 50.29 8.02 19.93
N SER A 5 51.02 8.91 19.25
CA SER A 5 50.41 10.15 18.70
C SER A 5 49.85 10.04 17.29
N ARG A 6 50.30 9.08 16.46
CA ARG A 6 49.80 8.92 15.08
C ARG A 6 48.46 8.18 14.97
N ILE A 7 47.98 7.59 16.07
CA ILE A 7 46.76 6.79 16.09
C ILE A 7 45.50 7.68 16.16
N ARG A 8 45.57 8.86 16.80
CA ARG A 8 44.44 9.81 16.88
C ARG A 8 43.95 10.35 15.52
N PRO A 9 44.83 10.79 14.58
CA PRO A 9 44.36 11.27 13.29
C PRO A 9 43.84 10.14 12.39
N ILE A 10 44.38 8.92 12.51
CA ILE A 10 43.91 7.74 11.76
C ILE A 10 42.56 7.24 12.31
N ALA A 11 42.38 7.25 13.63
CA ALA A 11 41.09 6.93 14.25
C ALA A 11 40.03 7.99 13.90
N ALA A 12 40.40 9.28 13.88
CA ALA A 12 39.50 10.35 13.47
C ALA A 12 39.16 10.30 11.98
N SER A 13 40.13 10.01 11.10
CA SER A 13 39.90 9.90 9.66
C SER A 13 39.08 8.66 9.30
N THR A 14 39.28 7.54 9.99
CA THR A 14 38.44 6.34 9.83
C THR A 14 37.03 6.57 10.35
N LEU A 15 36.84 7.27 11.48
CA LEU A 15 35.51 7.66 11.96
C LEU A 15 34.79 8.63 11.01
N MET A 16 35.51 9.61 10.45
CA MET A 16 34.94 10.52 9.44
C MET A 16 34.65 9.81 8.13
N ALA A 17 35.50 8.88 7.69
CA ALA A 17 35.25 8.07 6.50
C ALA A 17 34.03 7.16 6.69
N VAL A 18 33.88 6.54 7.86
CA VAL A 18 32.68 5.75 8.21
C VAL A 18 31.45 6.66 8.29
N ALA A 19 31.54 7.84 8.89
CA ALA A 19 30.43 8.80 8.95
C ALA A 19 30.03 9.30 7.55
N MET A 20 31.00 9.54 6.66
CA MET A 20 30.75 9.90 5.26
C MET A 20 30.09 8.74 4.51
N VAL A 21 30.58 7.51 4.67
CA VAL A 21 29.97 6.31 4.06
C VAL A 21 28.54 6.12 4.59
N VAL A 22 28.28 6.30 5.88
CA VAL A 22 26.93 6.23 6.48
C VAL A 22 26.03 7.37 5.99
N SER A 23 26.57 8.56 5.73
CA SER A 23 25.80 9.68 5.14
C SER A 23 25.56 9.54 3.63
N LEU A 24 26.35 8.70 2.96
CA LEU A 24 26.21 8.32 1.55
C LEU A 24 25.37 7.05 1.36
N VAL A 25 25.05 6.32 2.44
CA VAL A 25 23.96 5.34 2.43
C VAL A 25 22.69 6.16 2.29
N GLU A 26 22.27 6.29 1.04
CA GLU A 26 21.10 7.04 0.62
C GLU A 26 19.91 6.77 1.56
N PRO A 27 19.14 7.80 1.95
CA PRO A 27 17.85 7.61 2.61
C PRO A 27 16.86 6.78 1.74
N ALA A 28 17.20 6.54 0.48
CA ALA A 28 16.45 5.72 -0.46
C ALA A 28 16.34 4.23 -0.06
N PHE A 29 17.32 3.66 0.66
CA PHE A 29 17.28 2.22 1.01
C PHE A 29 16.49 1.89 2.29
N ALA A 30 16.23 2.89 3.15
CA ALA A 30 15.38 2.71 4.34
C ALA A 30 13.92 3.14 4.11
N GLN A 31 13.66 3.92 3.06
CA GLN A 31 12.31 4.30 2.63
C GLN A 31 11.68 3.29 1.66
N ALA A 32 12.47 2.39 1.08
CA ALA A 32 12.03 1.40 0.10
C ALA A 32 11.20 0.21 0.66
N ALA A 33 10.95 0.12 1.97
CA ALA A 33 10.37 -1.10 2.58
C ALA A 33 9.25 -0.92 3.62
N GLY A 34 8.87 0.30 4.00
CA GLY A 34 8.08 0.49 5.23
C GLY A 34 6.58 0.70 5.04
N ILE A 35 6.20 1.81 4.42
CA ILE A 35 4.82 2.31 4.47
C ILE A 35 4.12 2.24 3.13
N GLU A 36 4.82 2.53 2.04
CA GLU A 36 4.26 2.49 0.70
C GLU A 36 4.00 1.03 0.27
N THR A 37 4.96 0.13 0.49
CA THR A 37 4.77 -1.31 0.24
C THR A 37 3.66 -1.91 1.11
N VAL A 38 3.54 -1.50 2.37
CA VAL A 38 2.46 -1.96 3.25
C VAL A 38 1.12 -1.40 2.79
N LEU A 39 1.06 -0.13 2.40
CA LEU A 39 -0.17 0.49 1.91
C LEU A 39 -0.61 -0.14 0.58
N GLN A 40 0.31 -0.43 -0.33
CA GLN A 40 0.01 -1.13 -1.58
C GLN A 40 -0.45 -2.57 -1.31
N ASN A 41 0.21 -3.30 -0.41
CA ASN A 41 -0.26 -4.63 -0.01
C ASN A 41 -1.69 -4.59 0.58
N ILE A 42 -2.03 -3.57 1.37
CA ILE A 42 -3.38 -3.39 1.90
C ILE A 42 -4.35 -3.07 0.75
N VAL A 43 -4.01 -2.16 -0.15
CA VAL A 43 -4.83 -1.83 -1.32
C VAL A 43 -5.04 -3.07 -2.20
N ASP A 44 -4.00 -3.85 -2.46
CA ASP A 44 -4.06 -5.10 -3.21
C ASP A 44 -4.88 -6.18 -2.48
N MET A 45 -4.80 -6.26 -1.15
CA MET A 45 -5.68 -7.15 -0.39
C MET A 45 -7.14 -6.69 -0.44
N LEU A 46 -7.40 -5.38 -0.41
CA LEU A 46 -8.75 -4.80 -0.41
C LEU A 46 -9.40 -4.74 -1.81
N THR A 47 -8.61 -4.70 -2.89
CA THR A 47 -9.10 -4.60 -4.27
C THR A 47 -8.79 -5.84 -5.13
N GLY A 48 -7.98 -6.74 -4.62
CA GLY A 48 -7.56 -7.97 -5.29
C GLY A 48 -8.65 -9.05 -5.35
N ASN A 49 -8.21 -10.28 -5.64
CA ASN A 49 -9.12 -11.39 -5.95
C ASN A 49 -10.08 -11.74 -4.81
N ILE A 50 -9.65 -11.58 -3.55
CA ILE A 50 -10.48 -11.87 -2.36
C ILE A 50 -11.70 -10.94 -2.31
N ALA A 51 -11.50 -9.63 -2.53
CA ALA A 51 -12.58 -8.65 -2.54
C ALA A 51 -13.56 -8.88 -3.70
N LYS A 52 -13.04 -9.25 -4.88
CA LYS A 52 -13.88 -9.64 -6.03
C LYS A 52 -14.78 -10.83 -5.70
N LEU A 53 -14.23 -11.87 -5.07
CA LEU A 53 -15.00 -13.04 -4.67
C LEU A 53 -16.09 -12.70 -3.64
N LEU A 54 -15.78 -11.88 -2.64
CA LEU A 54 -16.77 -11.42 -1.67
C LEU A 54 -17.89 -10.60 -2.31
N ALA A 55 -17.57 -9.73 -3.26
CA ALA A 55 -18.56 -8.96 -3.99
C ALA A 55 -19.49 -9.85 -4.85
N VAL A 56 -18.95 -10.87 -5.52
CA VAL A 56 -19.75 -11.82 -6.29
C VAL A 56 -20.76 -12.53 -5.39
N ILE A 57 -20.34 -13.00 -4.22
CA ILE A 57 -21.24 -13.63 -3.24
C ILE A 57 -22.33 -12.65 -2.79
N ALA A 58 -21.96 -11.40 -2.48
CA ALA A 58 -22.92 -10.38 -2.08
C ALA A 58 -23.98 -10.10 -3.17
N VAL A 59 -23.58 -10.01 -4.43
CA VAL A 59 -24.50 -9.82 -5.57
C VAL A 59 -25.48 -10.99 -5.68
N ILE A 60 -24.99 -12.23 -5.56
CA ILE A 60 -25.85 -13.43 -5.59
C ILE A 60 -26.90 -13.36 -4.47
N VAL A 61 -26.50 -13.02 -3.25
CA VAL A 61 -27.42 -12.90 -2.10
C VAL A 61 -28.46 -11.80 -2.33
N ILE A 62 -28.07 -10.66 -2.91
CA ILE A 62 -29.01 -9.56 -3.23
C ILE A 62 -30.04 -10.02 -4.28
N CYS A 63 -29.59 -10.71 -5.33
CA CYS A 63 -30.50 -11.25 -6.35
C CYS A 63 -31.50 -12.23 -5.75
N ILE A 64 -31.04 -13.11 -4.86
CA ILE A 64 -31.91 -14.08 -4.17
C ILE A 64 -32.89 -13.36 -3.23
N ALA A 65 -32.41 -12.42 -2.41
CA ALA A 65 -33.25 -11.64 -1.49
C ALA A 65 -34.33 -10.83 -2.24
N TRP A 66 -33.99 -10.33 -3.43
CA TRP A 66 -34.92 -9.64 -4.31
C TRP A 66 -35.97 -10.59 -4.88
N MET A 67 -35.58 -11.79 -5.35
CA MET A 67 -36.54 -12.79 -5.85
C MET A 67 -37.56 -13.24 -4.80
N PHE A 68 -37.17 -13.29 -3.52
CA PHE A 68 -38.07 -13.64 -2.41
C PHE A 68 -38.86 -12.45 -1.84
N GLY A 69 -38.75 -11.26 -2.44
CA GLY A 69 -39.49 -10.08 -2.00
C GLY A 69 -39.03 -9.49 -0.66
N TYR A 70 -37.87 -9.91 -0.12
CA TYR A 70 -37.29 -9.30 1.08
C TYR A 70 -36.72 -7.90 0.82
N MET A 71 -36.48 -7.56 -0.44
CA MET A 71 -35.92 -6.27 -0.85
C MET A 71 -36.55 -5.80 -2.17
N ASP A 72 -36.88 -4.51 -2.26
CA ASP A 72 -37.36 -3.88 -3.49
C ASP A 72 -36.23 -3.56 -4.47
N LEU A 73 -36.58 -3.45 -5.76
CA LEU A 73 -35.66 -3.09 -6.86
C LEU A 73 -34.88 -1.80 -6.58
N ARG A 74 -35.51 -0.84 -5.89
CA ARG A 74 -34.87 0.42 -5.50
C ARG A 74 -33.76 0.23 -4.47
N ARG A 75 -33.98 -0.63 -3.46
CA ARG A 75 -32.95 -0.95 -2.46
C ARG A 75 -31.83 -1.78 -3.07
N ALA A 76 -32.16 -2.77 -3.90
CA ALA A 76 -31.17 -3.57 -4.61
C ALA A 76 -30.29 -2.71 -5.54
N GLY A 77 -30.87 -1.72 -6.23
CA GLY A 77 -30.14 -0.81 -7.10
C GLY A 77 -29.06 0.00 -6.38
N PHE A 78 -29.33 0.50 -5.17
CA PHE A 78 -28.30 1.20 -4.38
C PHE A 78 -27.11 0.32 -4.01
N TRP A 79 -27.37 -0.95 -3.68
CA TRP A 79 -26.30 -1.91 -3.40
C TRP A 79 -25.43 -2.18 -4.64
N ILE A 80 -26.05 -2.35 -5.81
CA ILE A 80 -25.30 -2.59 -7.06
C ILE A 80 -24.45 -1.37 -7.44
N ILE A 81 -25.00 -0.15 -7.30
CA ILE A 81 -24.23 1.08 -7.55
C ILE A 81 -23.05 1.20 -6.59
N GLY A 82 -23.25 0.88 -5.30
CA GLY A 82 -22.17 0.90 -4.31
C GLY A 82 -21.04 -0.07 -4.64
N ILE A 83 -21.37 -1.30 -5.04
CA ILE A 83 -20.37 -2.29 -5.46
C ILE A 83 -19.63 -1.80 -6.71
N GLY A 84 -20.34 -1.29 -7.72
CA GLY A 84 -19.73 -0.72 -8.92
C GLY A 84 -18.80 0.45 -8.62
N GLY A 85 -19.16 1.32 -7.67
CA GLY A 85 -18.33 2.44 -7.22
C GLY A 85 -17.04 1.99 -6.54
N ILE A 86 -17.08 0.95 -5.71
CA ILE A 86 -15.88 0.42 -5.02
C ILE A 86 -14.87 -0.12 -6.02
N PHE A 87 -15.31 -0.89 -7.03
CA PHE A 87 -14.40 -1.42 -8.04
C PHE A 87 -13.97 -0.37 -9.08
N GLY A 88 -14.82 0.62 -9.38
CA GLY A 88 -14.48 1.72 -10.26
C GLY A 88 -13.57 2.79 -9.62
N ALA A 89 -13.51 2.84 -8.28
CA ALA A 89 -12.75 3.88 -7.57
C ALA A 89 -11.27 3.90 -7.96
N THR A 90 -10.63 2.74 -8.11
CA THR A 90 -9.21 2.65 -8.48
C THR A 90 -8.95 3.28 -9.85
N GLU A 91 -9.80 3.01 -10.85
CA GLU A 91 -9.66 3.60 -12.18
C GLU A 91 -9.92 5.12 -12.20
N LEU A 92 -10.91 5.58 -11.44
CA LEU A 92 -11.20 7.01 -11.30
C LEU A 92 -10.03 7.76 -10.67
N VAL A 93 -9.46 7.23 -9.58
CA VAL A 93 -8.31 7.87 -8.92
C VAL A 93 -7.09 7.89 -9.83
N ASN A 94 -6.81 6.78 -10.52
CA ASN A 94 -5.69 6.70 -11.47
C ASN A 94 -5.83 7.71 -12.62
N THR A 95 -7.05 7.99 -13.08
CA THR A 95 -7.31 8.98 -14.14
C THR A 95 -7.11 10.43 -13.66
N ILE A 96 -7.39 10.71 -12.39
CA ILE A 96 -7.30 12.07 -11.81
C ILE A 96 -5.86 12.42 -11.40
N VAL A 97 -5.15 11.48 -10.78
CA VAL A 97 -3.80 11.74 -10.25
C VAL A 97 -2.74 11.65 -11.35
N GLY A 98 -3.06 10.99 -12.48
CA GLY A 98 -2.13 10.72 -13.56
C GLY A 98 -1.30 9.47 -13.25
N SER A 99 -1.03 8.66 -14.29
CA SER A 99 -0.19 7.46 -14.21
C SER A 99 1.28 7.79 -13.98
#